data_AF-A0A6P0HNM2-F1
#
_entry.id   AF-A0A6P0HNM2-F1
#
_cell.length_a   1.000
_cell.length_b   1.000
_cell.length_c   1.000
_cell.angle_alpha   90.00
_cell.angle_beta   90.00
_cell.angle_gamma   90.00
#
_symmetry.space_group_name_H-M   'P 1'
#
loop_
_entity.id
_entity.type
_entity.pdbx_description
1 polymer ?
#
loop_
_entity_poly.entity_id
_entity_poly.type
_entity_poly.pdbx_seq_one_letter_code
_entity_poly.pdbx_strand_id
1 'polypeptide(L)'
;MRATPTTTSGSTSSSSRAPTPSRWRSTTAATRPATSTCCSTDAPTAAARHRLGSPPVWIVVVLALALAAASLGVAVAALRRTARPTPDADVPADVLGLRQEVAALRAEATGSLRHLAVVRYDAHGDMGGHLSWSLALLDDTGSGAVVTSIHGRSEARTYAKTVSGWTSEQQLSPEEAEAIGAARP
;
A
#
# COMPACT_ATOMS: atom_id res chain seq x y z
N MET A 1 17.42 25.49 -33.01
CA MET A 1 17.12 25.94 -31.63
C MET A 1 16.11 24.93 -31.09
N ARG A 2 16.38 24.05 -30.11
CA ARG A 2 17.03 24.21 -28.79
C ARG A 2 16.48 25.44 -28.05
N ALA A 3 15.90 25.33 -26.85
CA ALA A 3 15.61 24.13 -26.05
C ALA A 3 14.49 24.42 -25.02
N THR A 4 13.89 23.37 -24.45
CA THR A 4 13.31 23.44 -23.11
C THR A 4 14.43 23.64 -22.08
N PRO A 5 14.09 24.19 -20.90
CA PRO A 5 14.47 23.44 -19.71
C PRO A 5 13.35 23.36 -18.66
N THR A 6 13.57 22.44 -17.73
CA THR A 6 12.64 21.91 -16.74
C THR A 6 13.11 22.27 -15.32
N THR A 7 12.28 21.99 -14.29
CA THR A 7 12.67 21.72 -12.88
C THR A 7 13.33 22.87 -12.09
N THR A 8 13.24 23.08 -10.78
CA THR A 8 12.67 22.43 -9.57
C THR A 8 13.14 23.30 -8.37
N SER A 9 12.65 22.99 -7.16
CA SER A 9 13.11 23.46 -5.84
C SER A 9 12.61 24.84 -5.39
N GLY A 10 12.26 25.08 -4.12
CA GLY A 10 12.15 24.15 -2.99
C GLY A 10 13.04 24.51 -1.79
N SER A 11 12.43 25.07 -0.75
CA SER A 11 12.97 25.17 0.63
C SER A 11 11.77 25.45 1.56
N THR A 12 11.47 24.71 2.64
CA THR A 12 12.24 24.29 3.84
C THR A 12 12.10 25.31 5.00
N SER A 13 11.94 24.77 6.22
CA SER A 13 11.80 25.44 7.53
C SER A 13 10.37 25.95 7.88
N SER A 14 9.95 26.02 9.15
CA SER A 14 10.72 25.96 10.40
C SER A 14 9.98 25.35 11.61
N SER A 15 10.77 25.09 12.66
CA SER A 15 10.46 24.73 14.06
C SER A 15 9.15 25.29 14.66
N SER A 16 8.34 24.53 15.40
CA SER A 16 8.53 23.98 16.78
C SER A 16 8.27 24.95 17.96
N ARG A 17 7.65 24.38 19.01
CA ARG A 17 7.64 24.75 20.45
C ARG A 17 6.54 25.66 21.04
N ALA A 18 5.78 25.00 21.93
CA ALA A 18 5.54 25.33 23.35
C ALA A 18 4.45 26.37 23.72
N PRO A 19 3.46 25.96 24.53
CA PRO A 19 2.74 26.88 25.42
C PRO A 19 3.55 27.18 26.70
N THR A 20 3.32 28.37 27.24
CA THR A 20 4.05 29.00 28.37
C THR A 20 3.64 28.50 29.76
N PRO A 21 4.48 28.71 30.80
CA PRO A 21 4.18 28.32 32.17
C PRO A 21 3.34 29.38 32.90
N SER A 22 2.56 28.96 33.89
CA SER A 22 2.11 29.84 34.97
C SER A 22 2.55 29.27 36.32
N ARG A 23 2.90 30.17 37.24
CA ARG A 23 3.80 29.95 38.36
C ARG A 23 3.26 30.69 39.57
N TRP A 24 2.82 29.98 40.60
CA TRP A 24 2.50 30.61 41.89
C TRP A 24 3.22 29.93 43.06
N ARG A 25 3.67 30.79 43.99
CA ARG A 25 4.54 30.49 45.13
C ARG A 25 3.70 29.89 46.26
N SER A 26 4.12 28.87 47.01
CA SER A 26 5.18 28.87 48.04
C SER A 26 5.14 30.04 49.03
N THR A 27 4.58 29.79 50.22
CA THR A 27 4.85 30.56 51.46
C THR A 27 5.49 29.62 52.48
N THR A 28 6.48 30.13 53.21
CA THR A 28 7.46 29.36 53.98
C THR A 28 7.38 29.71 55.48
N ALA A 29 7.98 28.86 56.32
CA ALA A 29 8.46 29.16 57.68
C ALA A 29 7.38 29.36 58.77
N ALA A 30 7.34 28.47 59.77
CA ALA A 30 8.01 28.59 61.08
C ALA A 30 7.10 29.31 62.11
N THR A 31 7.08 28.99 63.41
CA THR A 31 8.22 28.80 64.32
C THR A 31 7.82 27.97 65.56
N ARG A 32 8.82 27.44 66.29
CA ARG A 32 8.75 26.80 67.63
C ARG A 32 8.47 27.90 68.71
N PRO A 33 8.34 27.66 70.06
CA PRO A 33 8.76 26.49 70.85
C PRO A 33 7.86 26.07 72.06
N ALA A 34 8.40 25.12 72.84
CA ALA A 34 8.26 24.75 74.28
C ALA A 34 7.28 25.54 75.22
N THR A 35 6.82 25.02 76.38
CA THR A 35 7.55 24.24 77.42
C THR A 35 6.61 23.66 78.51
N SER A 36 7.12 22.68 79.29
CA SER A 36 6.79 22.34 80.71
C SER A 36 5.42 21.69 81.05
N THR A 37 5.33 20.43 81.52
CA THR A 37 5.48 19.95 82.94
C THR A 37 4.52 20.66 83.91
N CYS A 38 3.51 20.03 84.54
CA CYS A 38 3.53 19.02 85.64
C CYS A 38 2.10 18.36 85.76
N CYS A 39 1.75 17.28 86.51
CA CYS A 39 2.44 16.25 87.33
C CYS A 39 1.46 15.03 87.62
N SER A 40 1.76 14.20 88.64
CA SER A 40 1.02 13.02 89.19
C SER A 40 0.88 11.82 88.23
N THR A 41 1.53 10.67 88.43
CA THR A 41 1.62 9.75 89.60
C THR A 41 0.36 8.91 89.78
N ASP A 42 0.35 7.70 89.20
CA ASP A 42 0.58 6.48 89.98
C ASP A 42 0.89 5.26 89.09
N ALA A 43 1.55 4.26 89.67
CA ALA A 43 1.83 2.94 89.06
C ALA A 43 1.02 1.87 89.83
N PRO A 44 0.73 0.66 89.30
CA PRO A 44 1.81 -0.32 89.08
C PRO A 44 1.62 -1.40 87.98
N THR A 45 2.74 -2.06 87.65
CA THR A 45 2.86 -3.47 87.23
C THR A 45 2.31 -3.98 85.88
N ALA A 46 2.92 -5.10 85.43
CA ALA A 46 2.53 -5.99 84.33
C ALA A 46 2.53 -5.38 82.91
N ALA A 47 3.64 -5.42 82.17
CA ALA A 47 4.13 -6.63 81.48
C ALA A 47 3.20 -7.17 80.37
N ALA A 48 3.00 -6.38 79.31
CA ALA A 48 2.67 -6.89 78.00
C ALA A 48 3.57 -6.23 76.94
N ARG A 49 4.88 -6.52 76.98
CA ARG A 49 5.72 -6.30 75.80
C ARG A 49 5.19 -7.23 74.73
N HIS A 50 4.37 -6.70 73.83
CA HIS A 50 4.02 -7.40 72.59
C HIS A 50 5.33 -7.56 71.81
N ARG A 51 6.04 -8.66 72.10
CA ARG A 51 7.04 -9.22 71.20
C ARG A 51 6.26 -9.67 69.98
N LEU A 52 6.00 -8.74 69.07
CA LEU A 52 5.94 -9.08 67.65
C LEU A 52 7.34 -9.62 67.37
N GLY A 53 7.50 -10.94 67.53
CA GLY A 53 8.65 -11.63 66.98
C GLY A 53 8.69 -11.23 65.52
N SER A 54 9.81 -10.63 65.09
CA SER A 54 10.01 -10.32 63.69
C SER A 54 9.68 -11.60 62.91
N PRO A 55 8.66 -11.59 62.01
CA PRO A 55 8.34 -12.77 61.24
C PRO A 55 9.64 -13.21 60.58
N PRO A 56 10.11 -14.45 60.81
CA PRO A 56 11.49 -14.80 60.53
C PRO A 56 11.74 -14.51 59.05
N VAL A 57 12.79 -13.73 58.77
CA VAL A 57 12.88 -12.88 57.56
C VAL A 57 12.61 -13.64 56.26
N TRP A 58 12.92 -14.94 56.23
CA TRP A 58 12.60 -15.85 55.14
C TRP A 58 11.10 -15.91 54.78
N ILE A 59 10.16 -15.80 55.72
CA ILE A 59 8.71 -15.78 55.42
C ILE A 59 8.34 -14.55 54.58
N VAL A 60 8.86 -13.38 54.95
CA VAL A 60 8.62 -12.13 54.22
C VAL A 60 9.24 -12.20 52.82
N VAL A 61 10.45 -12.76 52.70
CA VAL A 61 11.12 -12.99 51.42
C VAL A 61 10.33 -13.97 50.53
N VAL A 62 9.86 -15.10 51.08
CA VAL A 62 9.07 -16.09 50.34
C VAL A 62 7.73 -15.51 49.87
N LEU A 63 7.03 -14.75 50.71
CA LEU A 63 5.78 -14.07 50.31
C LEU A 63 6.03 -13.02 49.22
N ALA A 64 7.09 -12.22 49.33
CA ALA A 64 7.47 -11.24 48.31
C ALA A 64 7.82 -11.91 46.97
N LEU A 65 8.58 -13.02 46.99
CA LEU A 65 8.90 -13.81 45.80
C LEU A 65 7.67 -14.46 45.18
N ALA A 66 6.74 -14.99 45.99
CA ALA A 66 5.49 -15.57 45.50
C ALA A 66 4.59 -14.51 44.82
N LEU A 67 4.47 -13.32 45.41
CA LEU A 67 3.75 -12.19 44.83
C LEU A 67 4.40 -11.70 43.52
N ALA A 68 5.73 -11.62 43.47
CA ALA A 68 6.47 -11.26 42.25
C ALA A 68 6.33 -12.32 41.15
N ALA A 69 6.36 -13.60 41.49
CA ALA A 69 6.12 -14.69 40.53
C ALA A 69 4.68 -14.69 40.01
N ALA A 70 3.70 -14.42 40.87
CA ALA A 70 2.29 -14.29 40.48
C ALA A 70 2.05 -13.08 39.57
N SER A 71 2.61 -11.91 39.89
CA SER A 71 2.47 -10.71 39.04
C SER A 71 3.18 -10.87 37.69
N LEU A 72 4.36 -11.49 37.66
CA LEU A 72 5.04 -11.86 36.42
C LEU A 72 4.22 -12.87 35.61
N GLY A 73 3.63 -13.88 36.25
CA GLY A 73 2.75 -14.86 35.61
C GLY A 73 1.52 -14.20 34.98
N VAL A 74 0.87 -13.27 35.68
CA VAL A 74 -0.27 -12.49 35.16
C VAL A 74 0.16 -11.56 34.03
N ALA A 75 1.29 -10.86 34.15
CA ALA A 75 1.82 -9.99 33.11
C ALA A 75 2.18 -10.78 31.83
N VAL A 76 2.84 -11.93 31.97
CA VAL A 76 3.15 -12.84 30.86
C VAL A 76 1.87 -13.44 30.27
N ALA A 77 0.86 -13.78 31.07
CA ALA A 77 -0.42 -14.26 30.57
C ALA A 77 -1.21 -13.17 29.82
N ALA A 78 -1.17 -11.92 30.29
CA ALA A 78 -1.76 -10.77 29.60
C ALA A 78 -1.03 -10.49 28.28
N LEU A 79 0.30 -10.46 28.30
CA LEU A 79 1.14 -10.32 27.11
C LEU A 79 0.93 -11.46 26.11
N ARG A 80 0.73 -12.72 26.55
CA ARG A 80 0.38 -13.84 25.67
C ARG A 80 -1.04 -13.76 25.10
N ARG A 81 -1.97 -13.05 25.76
CA ARG A 81 -3.33 -12.80 25.25
C ARG A 81 -3.34 -11.66 24.23
N THR A 82 -2.55 -10.61 24.43
CA THR A 82 -2.42 -9.49 23.48
C THR A 82 -1.50 -9.82 22.31
N ALA A 83 -0.41 -10.54 22.56
CA ALA A 83 0.44 -11.16 21.55
C ALA A 83 -0.04 -12.57 21.18
N ARG A 84 -1.37 -12.74 21.02
CA ARG A 84 -1.87 -13.77 20.11
C ARG A 84 -1.28 -13.40 18.74
N PRO A 85 -0.37 -14.19 18.15
CA PRO A 85 0.23 -13.82 16.88
C PRO A 85 -0.90 -13.62 15.89
N THR A 86 -0.97 -12.46 15.24
CA THR A 86 -1.70 -12.34 13.99
C THR A 86 -1.00 -13.29 13.03
N PRO A 87 -1.61 -14.42 12.63
CA PRO A 87 -1.03 -15.19 11.55
C PRO A 87 -1.06 -14.31 10.29
N ASP A 88 -0.11 -14.47 9.39
CA ASP A 88 -0.06 -13.78 8.10
C ASP A 88 -1.14 -14.31 7.12
N ALA A 89 -2.38 -14.45 7.62
CA ALA A 89 -3.46 -15.25 7.05
C ALA A 89 -4.40 -14.46 6.11
N ASP A 90 -4.25 -13.14 6.01
CA ASP A 90 -4.99 -12.32 5.04
C ASP A 90 -4.27 -12.26 3.68
N VAL A 91 -2.95 -12.46 3.63
CA VAL A 91 -2.16 -12.46 2.38
C VAL A 91 -2.57 -13.58 1.40
N PRO A 92 -2.88 -14.82 1.83
CA PRO A 92 -3.34 -15.88 0.91
C PRO A 92 -4.69 -15.58 0.24
N ALA A 93 -5.59 -14.86 0.92
CA ALA A 93 -6.92 -14.55 0.40
C ALA A 93 -6.85 -13.46 -0.67
N ASP A 94 -6.11 -12.38 -0.40
CA ASP A 94 -5.88 -11.27 -1.34
C ASP A 94 -5.16 -11.73 -2.62
N VAL A 95 -4.12 -12.54 -2.49
CA VAL A 95 -3.38 -13.10 -3.64
C VAL A 95 -4.27 -14.01 -4.51
N LEU A 96 -5.24 -14.73 -3.94
CA LEU A 96 -6.18 -15.53 -4.72
C LEU A 96 -7.21 -14.65 -5.44
N GLY A 97 -7.78 -13.66 -4.75
CA GLY A 97 -8.72 -12.69 -5.33
C GLY A 97 -8.08 -11.91 -6.49
N LEU A 98 -6.90 -11.33 -6.28
CA LEU A 98 -6.16 -10.62 -7.32
C LEU A 98 -5.81 -11.51 -8.53
N ARG A 99 -5.52 -12.80 -8.31
CA ARG A 99 -5.31 -13.76 -9.42
C ARG A 99 -6.60 -14.03 -10.20
N GLN A 100 -7.75 -14.09 -9.53
CA GLN A 100 -9.06 -14.24 -10.17
C GLN A 100 -9.43 -12.98 -10.97
N GLU A 101 -9.21 -11.79 -10.43
CA GLU A 101 -9.40 -10.51 -11.13
C GLU A 101 -8.48 -10.39 -12.35
N VAL A 102 -7.18 -10.67 -12.21
CA VAL A 102 -6.25 -10.68 -13.35
C VAL A 102 -6.63 -11.74 -14.39
N ALA A 103 -7.16 -12.89 -13.99
CA ALA A 103 -7.66 -13.89 -14.92
C ALA A 103 -8.94 -13.43 -15.65
N ALA A 104 -9.87 -12.79 -14.95
CA ALA A 104 -11.09 -12.21 -15.53
C ALA A 104 -10.75 -11.09 -16.53
N LEU A 105 -9.91 -10.13 -16.15
CA LEU A 105 -9.45 -9.04 -17.03
C LEU A 105 -8.70 -9.56 -18.27
N ARG A 106 -7.93 -10.65 -18.14
CA ARG A 106 -7.28 -11.31 -19.28
C ARG A 106 -8.27 -12.06 -20.19
N ALA A 107 -9.30 -12.67 -19.61
CA ALA A 107 -10.38 -13.28 -20.36
C ALA A 107 -11.19 -12.22 -21.13
N GLU A 108 -11.49 -11.08 -20.52
CA GLU A 108 -12.13 -9.93 -21.19
C GLU A 108 -11.23 -9.33 -22.29
N ALA A 109 -9.91 -9.28 -22.09
CA ALA A 109 -8.96 -8.85 -23.11
C ALA A 109 -8.72 -9.88 -24.24
N THR A 110 -9.30 -11.08 -24.15
CA THR A 110 -9.16 -12.12 -25.19
C THR A 110 -9.96 -11.70 -26.43
N GLY A 111 -9.34 -11.75 -27.60
CA GLY A 111 -9.92 -11.22 -28.85
C GLY A 111 -9.88 -9.69 -29.00
N SER A 112 -9.24 -8.97 -28.06
CA SER A 112 -9.00 -7.53 -28.24
C SER A 112 -8.00 -7.26 -29.36
N LEU A 113 -8.44 -6.53 -30.39
CA LEU A 113 -7.62 -6.05 -31.50
C LEU A 113 -6.61 -5.03 -30.98
N ARG A 114 -5.32 -5.38 -31.05
CA ARG A 114 -4.22 -4.60 -30.46
C ARG A 114 -2.99 -4.48 -31.36
N HIS A 115 -2.94 -5.29 -32.41
CA HIS A 115 -1.92 -5.26 -33.45
C HIS A 115 -2.48 -4.43 -34.60
N LEU A 116 -1.99 -3.19 -34.73
CA LEU A 116 -2.53 -2.15 -35.60
C LEU A 116 -1.42 -1.58 -36.48
N ALA A 117 -1.63 -1.55 -37.79
CA ALA A 117 -0.72 -0.87 -38.73
C ALA A 117 -1.48 -0.28 -39.91
N VAL A 118 -0.99 0.84 -40.43
CA VAL A 118 -1.53 1.53 -41.61
C VAL A 118 -0.44 1.72 -42.64
N VAL A 119 -0.68 1.23 -43.85
CA VAL A 119 0.12 1.52 -45.05
C VAL A 119 -0.63 2.55 -45.88
N ARG A 120 0.05 3.61 -46.32
CA ARG A 120 -0.51 4.65 -47.21
C ARG A 120 0.19 4.62 -48.55
N TYR A 121 -0.58 4.69 -49.62
CA TYR A 121 -0.09 4.50 -50.98
C TYR A 121 -0.93 5.26 -52.01
N ASP A 122 -0.45 5.33 -53.24
CA ASP A 122 -1.25 5.79 -54.38
C ASP A 122 -1.65 4.55 -55.21
N ALA A 123 -2.93 4.21 -55.17
CA ALA A 123 -3.48 3.02 -55.85
C ALA A 123 -3.59 3.19 -57.39
N HIS A 124 -3.50 4.42 -57.88
CA HIS A 124 -3.68 4.75 -59.31
C HIS A 124 -2.46 5.43 -59.93
N GLY A 125 -1.51 5.94 -59.13
CA GLY A 125 -0.30 6.65 -59.57
C GLY A 125 -0.56 8.07 -60.11
N ASP A 126 -1.77 8.32 -60.61
CA ASP A 126 -2.20 9.59 -61.21
C ASP A 126 -2.66 10.67 -60.21
N MET A 127 -2.92 10.28 -58.96
CA MET A 127 -3.74 11.07 -58.02
C MET A 127 -2.91 11.98 -57.13
N GLY A 128 -1.72 11.53 -56.73
CA GLY A 128 -0.85 12.23 -55.79
C GLY A 128 -1.34 12.18 -54.34
N GLY A 129 -0.44 12.46 -53.40
CA GLY A 129 -0.78 12.63 -51.98
C GLY A 129 -1.08 11.36 -51.17
N HIS A 130 -0.84 10.16 -51.73
CA HIS A 130 -1.00 8.86 -51.08
C HIS A 130 -2.31 8.73 -50.29
N LEU A 131 -3.43 9.00 -50.99
CA LEU A 131 -4.76 9.08 -50.39
C LEU A 131 -5.42 7.71 -50.19
N SER A 132 -4.88 6.65 -50.77
CA SER A 132 -5.31 5.26 -50.52
C SER A 132 -4.57 4.67 -49.33
N TRP A 133 -5.20 3.73 -48.63
CA TRP A 133 -4.63 3.13 -47.42
C TRP A 133 -5.18 1.74 -47.12
N SER A 134 -4.35 0.93 -46.46
CA SER A 134 -4.70 -0.38 -45.89
C SER A 134 -4.41 -0.37 -44.40
N LEU A 135 -5.39 -0.74 -43.59
CA LEU A 135 -5.35 -0.78 -42.12
C LEU A 135 -5.54 -2.22 -41.65
N ALA A 136 -4.52 -2.79 -41.02
CA ALA A 136 -4.63 -4.08 -40.34
C ALA A 136 -5.17 -3.87 -38.91
N LEU A 137 -6.18 -4.66 -38.53
CA LEU A 137 -6.81 -4.70 -37.20
C LEU A 137 -6.78 -6.14 -36.69
N LEU A 138 -5.78 -6.50 -35.88
CA LEU A 138 -5.51 -7.90 -35.51
C LEU A 138 -5.38 -8.11 -33.98
N ASP A 139 -5.74 -9.30 -33.51
CA ASP A 139 -5.52 -9.79 -32.15
C ASP A 139 -4.18 -10.57 -32.02
N ASP A 140 -3.85 -11.03 -30.81
CA ASP A 140 -2.62 -11.81 -30.54
C ASP A 140 -2.45 -13.07 -31.40
N THR A 141 -3.55 -13.63 -31.90
CA THR A 141 -3.54 -14.84 -32.74
C THR A 141 -3.25 -14.50 -34.21
N GLY A 142 -3.20 -13.21 -34.56
CA GLY A 142 -3.16 -12.74 -35.94
C GLY A 142 -4.52 -12.82 -36.63
N SER A 143 -5.61 -12.82 -35.86
CA SER A 143 -6.97 -12.88 -36.39
C SER A 143 -7.67 -11.53 -36.28
N GLY A 144 -8.57 -11.24 -37.21
CA GLY A 144 -9.26 -9.95 -37.29
C GLY A 144 -9.59 -9.59 -38.74
N ALA A 145 -9.30 -8.36 -39.15
CA ALA A 145 -9.56 -7.89 -40.50
C ALA A 145 -8.50 -6.92 -41.01
N VAL A 146 -8.33 -6.86 -42.33
CA VAL A 146 -7.69 -5.74 -43.02
C VAL A 146 -8.76 -4.92 -43.74
N VAL A 147 -8.74 -3.61 -43.55
CA VAL A 147 -9.66 -2.65 -44.17
C VAL A 147 -8.87 -1.78 -45.13
N THR A 148 -9.30 -1.74 -46.39
CA THR A 148 -8.60 -1.06 -47.48
C THR A 148 -9.51 -0.01 -48.09
N SER A 149 -9.06 1.23 -48.19
CA SER A 149 -9.76 2.29 -48.91
C SER A 149 -8.92 2.77 -50.10
N ILE A 150 -9.50 2.61 -51.30
CA ILE A 150 -8.91 3.00 -52.57
C ILE A 150 -9.57 4.30 -53.01
N HIS A 151 -8.77 5.36 -53.15
CA HIS A 151 -9.23 6.67 -53.56
C HIS A 151 -9.07 6.85 -55.09
N GLY A 152 -10.19 7.11 -55.78
CA GLY A 152 -10.24 7.46 -57.20
C GLY A 152 -10.64 8.92 -57.40
N ARG A 153 -10.64 9.38 -58.66
CA ARG A 153 -10.82 10.81 -59.02
C ARG A 153 -12.15 11.42 -58.57
N SER A 154 -13.21 10.62 -58.45
CA SER A 154 -14.58 11.05 -58.16
C SER A 154 -15.23 10.34 -56.96
N GLU A 155 -14.60 9.30 -56.42
CA GLU A 155 -15.16 8.42 -55.40
C GLU A 155 -14.05 7.69 -54.64
N ALA A 156 -14.37 7.18 -53.44
CA ALA A 156 -13.53 6.24 -52.72
C ALA A 156 -14.30 4.94 -52.51
N ARG A 157 -13.63 3.79 -52.70
CA ARG A 157 -14.18 2.47 -52.40
C ARG A 157 -13.46 1.88 -51.20
N THR A 158 -14.22 1.36 -50.24
CA THR A 158 -13.67 0.71 -49.06
C THR A 158 -14.10 -0.75 -49.03
N TYR A 159 -13.14 -1.63 -48.76
CA TYR A 159 -13.29 -3.07 -48.69
C TYR A 159 -12.74 -3.58 -47.36
N ALA A 160 -13.20 -4.74 -46.92
CA ALA A 160 -12.65 -5.43 -45.77
C ALA A 160 -12.46 -6.92 -46.09
N LYS A 161 -11.33 -7.48 -45.66
CA LYS A 161 -11.01 -8.91 -45.78
C LYS A 161 -10.71 -9.48 -44.40
N THR A 162 -11.29 -10.63 -44.09
CA THR A 162 -11.01 -11.36 -42.84
C THR A 162 -9.57 -11.87 -42.86
N VAL A 163 -8.89 -11.79 -41.72
CA VAL A 163 -7.55 -12.34 -41.49
C VAL A 163 -7.65 -13.38 -40.38
N SER A 164 -6.99 -14.51 -40.55
CA SER A 164 -6.88 -15.60 -39.58
C SER A 164 -5.44 -16.12 -39.55
N GLY A 165 -4.86 -16.23 -38.36
CA GLY A 165 -3.49 -16.72 -38.20
C GLY A 165 -2.44 -15.94 -39.00
N TRP A 166 -2.60 -14.62 -39.13
CA TRP A 166 -1.77 -13.72 -39.94
C TRP A 166 -1.81 -13.95 -41.47
N THR A 167 -2.85 -14.63 -41.97
CA THR A 167 -3.10 -14.89 -43.40
C THR A 167 -4.56 -14.62 -43.76
N SER A 168 -4.93 -14.66 -45.04
CA SER A 168 -6.33 -14.56 -45.48
C SER A 168 -6.62 -15.60 -46.55
N GLU A 169 -7.84 -16.14 -46.53
CA GLU A 169 -8.36 -17.00 -47.61
C GLU A 169 -8.58 -16.23 -48.91
N GLN A 170 -8.82 -14.92 -48.81
CA GLN A 170 -8.93 -14.02 -49.95
C GLN A 170 -7.55 -13.53 -50.37
N GLN A 171 -7.31 -13.40 -51.67
CA GLN A 171 -6.06 -12.86 -52.16
C GLN A 171 -5.85 -11.42 -51.67
N LEU A 172 -4.77 -11.21 -50.92
CA LEU A 172 -4.35 -9.91 -50.42
C LEU A 172 -3.64 -9.10 -51.51
N SER A 173 -3.78 -7.78 -51.50
CA SER A 173 -2.90 -6.88 -52.25
C SER A 173 -1.51 -6.81 -51.58
N PRO A 174 -0.47 -6.33 -52.27
CA PRO A 174 0.85 -6.10 -51.66
C PRO A 174 0.77 -5.22 -50.41
N GLU A 175 -0.04 -4.16 -50.44
CA GLU A 175 -0.18 -3.17 -49.38
C GLU A 175 -1.00 -3.70 -48.19
N GLU A 176 -1.97 -4.58 -48.44
CA GLU A 176 -2.69 -5.32 -47.40
C GLU A 176 -1.78 -6.32 -46.69
N ALA A 177 -0.95 -7.06 -47.45
CA ALA A 177 0.03 -7.98 -46.91
C ALA A 177 1.14 -7.24 -46.13
N GLU A 178 1.57 -6.07 -46.60
CA GLU A 178 2.49 -5.17 -45.90
C GLU A 178 1.88 -4.68 -44.59
N ALA A 179 0.61 -4.24 -44.58
CA ALA A 179 -0.07 -3.80 -43.35
C ALA A 179 -0.18 -4.94 -42.32
N ILE A 180 -0.54 -6.15 -42.75
CA ILE A 180 -0.57 -7.34 -41.87
C ILE A 180 0.83 -7.69 -41.36
N GLY A 181 1.86 -7.55 -42.19
CA GLY A 181 3.26 -7.77 -41.82
C GLY A 181 3.76 -6.74 -40.80
N ALA A 182 3.44 -5.46 -40.99
CA ALA A 182 3.82 -4.35 -40.12
C ALA A 182 3.07 -4.34 -38.77
N ALA A 183 1.92 -5.01 -38.69
CA ALA A 183 1.18 -5.20 -37.44
C ALA A 183 1.73 -6.34 -36.57
N ARG A 184 2.65 -7.19 -37.06
CA ARG A 184 3.18 -8.32 -36.27
C ARG A 184 4.05 -7.84 -35.10
N PRO A 185 3.96 -8.49 -33.92
CA PRO A 185 4.82 -8.23 -32.77
C PRO A 185 6.27 -8.72 -32.95
#